data_AF-A0A3D3DV12-F1
#
_entry.id   AF-A0A3D3DV12-F1
#
_cell.length_a   1.000
_cell.length_b   1.000
_cell.length_c   1.000
_cell.angle_alpha   90.00
_cell.angle_beta   90.00
_cell.angle_gamma   90.00
#
_symmetry.space_group_name_H-M   'P 1'
#
loop_
_entity.id
_entity.type
_entity.pdbx_description
1 polymer ?
#
loop_
_entity_poly.entity_id
_entity_poly.type
_entity_poly.pdbx_seq_one_letter_code
_entity_poly.pdbx_strand_id
1 'polypeptide(L)' 'LEETGLPYETQEIALLEGEQKKPAYIAVNPNARVPAIFDSDTDLTLWDSGAILIYLAD' A
#
# COMPACT_ATOMS: atom_id res chain seq x y z
N LEU A 1 -7.57 0.00 -8.56
CA LEU A 1 -8.55 0.63 -7.65
C LEU A 1 -9.61 1.36 -8.45
N GLU A 2 -9.25 2.33 -9.31
CA GLU A 2 -10.26 2.96 -10.20
C GLU A 2 -11.05 1.94 -11.03
N GLU A 3 -10.36 1.01 -11.69
CA GLU A 3 -11.00 -0.05 -12.49
C GLU A 3 -11.80 -1.07 -11.66
N THR A 4 -11.57 -1.14 -10.34
CA THR A 4 -12.27 -2.09 -9.46
C THR A 4 -13.53 -1.48 -8.85
N GLY A 5 -13.69 -0.15 -8.90
CA GLY A 5 -14.81 0.58 -8.29
C GLY A 5 -14.88 0.51 -6.77
N LEU A 6 -13.84 -0.04 -6.12
CA LEU A 6 -13.77 -0.15 -4.66
C LEU A 6 -13.52 1.23 -4.04
N PRO A 7 -14.17 1.56 -2.90
CA PRO A 7 -13.81 2.75 -2.16
C PRO A 7 -12.38 2.62 -1.64
N TYR A 8 -11.61 3.70 -1.74
CA TYR A 8 -10.24 3.70 -1.26
C TYR A 8 -9.85 5.11 -0.80
N GLU A 9 -8.89 5.17 0.12
CA GLU A 9 -8.22 6.41 0.51
C GLU A 9 -6.76 6.34 0.10
N THR A 10 -6.24 7.45 -0.43
CA THR A 10 -4.83 7.57 -0.81
C THR A 10 -4.06 8.32 0.26
N GLN A 11 -2.98 7.70 0.74
CA GLN A 11 -1.97 8.37 1.55
C GLN A 11 -0.72 8.60 0.71
N GLU A 12 -0.41 9.87 0.45
CA GLU A 12 0.80 10.24 -0.28
C GLU A 12 2.05 10.01 0.59
N ILE A 13 3.13 9.55 -0.05
CA ILE A 13 4.43 9.33 0.57
C ILE A 13 5.47 10.13 -0.22
N ALA A 14 6.03 11.19 0.36
CA ALA A 14 7.01 12.03 -0.31
C ALA A 14 8.37 11.33 -0.43
N LEU A 15 8.58 10.64 -1.56
CA LEU A 15 9.77 9.82 -1.79
C LEU A 15 11.09 10.63 -1.80
N LEU A 16 11.03 11.87 -2.28
CA LEU A 16 12.18 12.79 -2.31
C LEU A 16 12.59 13.23 -0.90
N GLU A 17 11.64 13.28 0.03
CA GLU A 17 11.87 13.59 1.44
C GLU A 17 12.20 12.34 2.27
N GLY A 18 12.18 11.16 1.65
CA GLY A 18 12.53 9.90 2.29
C GLY A 18 11.45 9.37 3.24
N GLU A 19 10.19 9.77 3.10
CA GLU A 19 9.10 9.37 4.00
C GLU A 19 8.89 7.86 4.09
N GLN A 20 9.11 7.14 2.99
CA GLN A 20 9.07 5.68 2.93
C GLN A 20 10.10 5.00 3.84
N LYS A 21 11.12 5.73 4.31
CA LYS A 21 12.14 5.24 5.26
C LYS A 21 11.84 5.63 6.70
N LYS A 22 10.80 6.44 6.95
CA LYS A 22 10.39 6.79 8.31
C LYS A 22 9.81 5.55 9.00
N PRO A 23 9.96 5.40 10.33
CA PRO A 23 9.44 4.24 11.07
C PRO A 23 7.95 3.97 10.82
N ALA A 24 7.15 5.02 10.63
CA ALA A 24 5.72 4.90 10.37
C ALA A 24 5.42 4.11 9.07
N TYR A 25 6.17 4.33 7.99
CA TYR A 25 5.97 3.59 6.75
C TYR A 25 6.69 2.23 6.75
N ILE A 26 7.84 2.11 7.42
CA ILE A 26 8.54 0.82 7.56
C ILE A 26 7.69 -0.21 8.30
N ALA A 27 6.88 0.22 9.26
CA ALA A 27 5.91 -0.64 9.92
C ALA A 27 4.87 -1.23 8.96
N VAL A 28 4.55 -0.52 7.87
CA VAL A 28 3.62 -0.96 6.82
C VAL A 28 4.35 -1.82 5.79
N ASN A 29 5.50 -1.37 5.28
CA ASN A 29 6.32 -2.12 4.34
C ASN A 29 7.80 -2.11 4.77
N PRO A 30 8.32 -3.22 5.31
CA PRO A 30 9.72 -3.35 5.74
C PRO A 30 10.74 -3.08 4.63
N ASN A 31 10.36 -3.22 3.37
CA ASN A 31 11.23 -2.92 2.22
C ASN A 31 11.38 -1.42 1.94
N ALA A 32 10.63 -0.55 2.64
CA ALA A 32 10.65 0.90 2.46
C ALA A 32 10.38 1.33 1.00
N ARG A 33 9.43 0.66 0.35
CA ARG A 33 9.02 0.95 -1.04
C ARG A 33 7.51 1.13 -1.14
N VAL A 34 7.08 1.97 -2.07
CA VAL A 34 5.68 2.03 -2.53
C VAL A 34 5.51 1.14 -3.76
N PRO A 35 4.30 0.64 -4.07
CA PRO A 35 3.05 0.79 -3.32
C PRO A 35 2.90 -0.22 -2.16
N ALA A 36 2.00 0.10 -1.25
CA ALA A 36 1.41 -0.79 -0.25
C ALA A 36 -0.07 -0.41 -0.07
N ILE A 37 -0.92 -1.37 0.30
CA ILE A 37 -2.33 -1.15 0.64
C ILE A 37 -2.64 -1.78 1.99
N PHE A 38 -3.63 -1.24 2.68
CA PHE A 38 -4.27 -1.86 3.83
C PHE A 38 -5.74 -2.08 3.49
N ASP A 39 -6.20 -3.31 3.63
CA ASP A 39 -7.60 -3.68 3.50
C ASP A 39 -8.20 -3.82 4.90
N SER A 40 -9.14 -2.93 5.24
CA SER A 40 -9.81 -2.92 6.52
C SER A 40 -10.81 -4.07 6.71
N ASP A 41 -11.33 -4.64 5.63
CA ASP A 41 -12.32 -5.72 5.70
C ASP A 41 -11.66 -7.05 6.07
N THR A 42 -10.39 -7.23 5.68
CA THR A 42 -9.60 -8.44 5.95
C THR A 42 -8.48 -8.23 6.97
N ASP A 43 -8.31 -7.02 7.49
CA ASP A 43 -7.20 -6.59 8.37
C ASP A 43 -5.83 -6.97 7.79
N LEU A 44 -5.68 -6.80 6.48
CA LEU A 44 -4.53 -7.27 5.72
C LEU A 44 -3.73 -6.10 5.17
N THR A 45 -2.44 -6.08 5.47
CA THR A 45 -1.48 -5.18 4.85
C THR A 45 -0.72 -5.92 3.76
N LEU A 46 -0.75 -5.39 2.53
CA LEU A 46 -0.05 -5.94 1.38
C LEU A 46 0.92 -4.91 0.80
N TRP A 47 2.08 -5.39 0.37
CA TRP A 47 3.06 -4.67 -0.41
C TRP A 47 3.54 -5.56 -1.55
N ASP A 48 4.23 -4.97 -2.53
CA ASP A 48 4.49 -5.54 -3.86
C ASP A 48 3.31 -5.38 -4.82
N SER A 49 3.54 -4.68 -5.93
CA SER A 49 2.50 -4.37 -6.90
C SER A 49 1.88 -5.62 -7.55
N GLY A 50 2.66 -6.69 -7.75
CA GLY A 50 2.14 -7.92 -8.34
C GLY A 50 1.20 -8.64 -7.39
N ALA A 51 1.58 -8.76 -6.12
CA ALA A 51 0.74 -9.34 -5.08
C ALA A 51 -0.56 -8.55 -4.89
N ILE A 52 -0.47 -7.21 -4.87
CA ILE A 52 -1.63 -6.32 -4.76
C ILE A 52 -2.60 -6.52 -5.94
N LEU A 53 -2.09 -6.59 -7.18
CA LEU A 53 -2.94 -6.77 -8.35
C LEU A 53 -3.63 -8.14 -8.36
N ILE A 54 -2.95 -9.19 -7.92
CA ILE A 54 -3.53 -10.53 -7.78
C ILE A 54 -4.63 -10.50 -6.71
N TYR A 55 -4.35 -9.92 -5.54
CA TYR A 55 -5.32 -9.79 -4.45
C TYR A 55 -6.59 -9.05 -4.87
N LEU A 56 -6.46 -7.97 -5.64
CA LEU A 56 -7.60 -7.16 -6.12
C LEU A 56 -8.36 -7.80 -7.29
N ALA A 57 -7.85 -8.87 -7.89
CA ALA A 57 -8.47 -9.55 -9.01
C ALA A 57 -9.41 -10.70 -8.57
N ASP A 58 -9.22 -11.20 -7.35
CA ASP A 58 -10.08 -12.20 -6.70
C ASP A 58 -11.24 -11.52 -5.95
#